data_AF-A0A844IIN9-F1
#
_entry.id   AF-A0A844IIN9-F1
#
_cell.length_a   1.000
_cell.length_b   1.000
_cell.length_c   1.000
_cell.angle_alpha   90.00
_cell.angle_beta   90.00
_cell.angle_gamma   90.00
#
_symmetry.space_group_name_H-M   'P 1'
#
loop_
_entity.id
_entity.type
_entity.pdbx_description
1 polymer ?
#
loop_
_entity_poly.entity_id
_entity_poly.type
_entity_poly.pdbx_seq_one_letter_code
_entity_poly.pdbx_strand_id
1 'polypeptide(L)'
;MRIYLYILAGITSALIGWNIGQFFLTDLGLFTQFPEITLFPCIAISLAFGMVMNEIFISNPTRPKRSFKTAQKPLLIALGLGILSGLIAGIMSQILFLPIIRVPTPIVRTLGWLLIGSSVGIAEGLSWRWYSMEAGSKKRFQQRLKTSIMAASGASFAAAIIFEIIRLMLGTMPAEFKGIEDPIGFGILGLLLGGVFSLTNSPSYIAALRAGTGFEYREIKEDKKLPSLPNINQSHSFIDKSVLSFVTENDNIKDDQIEEGLSIQLPATGTIRIGSTIKDTHISIPGLPFHLADIKLENRTAILMPNVRFIKAIEVNGNKVKSGRGIPLKHNYVLTFYQIKKDGINEENYYRFVYYNRFLDPQA
;
A
#
# COMPACT_ATOMS: atom_id res chain seq x y z
N MET A 1 -4.23 14.58 -8.61
CA MET A 1 -3.19 14.95 -7.61
C MET A 1 -2.14 13.87 -7.42
N ARG A 2 -2.50 12.62 -7.10
CA ARG A 2 -1.51 11.53 -6.89
C ARG A 2 -0.51 11.36 -8.04
N ILE A 3 -0.98 11.22 -9.28
CA ILE A 3 -0.13 11.05 -10.47
C ILE A 3 0.93 12.15 -10.57
N TYR A 4 0.54 13.42 -10.38
CA TYR A 4 1.46 14.55 -10.39
C TYR A 4 2.54 14.45 -9.32
N LEU A 5 2.22 13.95 -8.12
CA LEU A 5 3.21 13.75 -7.07
C LEU A 5 4.23 12.67 -7.42
N TYR A 6 3.84 11.56 -8.06
CA TYR A 6 4.83 10.56 -8.52
C TYR A 6 5.67 11.08 -9.67
N ILE A 7 5.07 11.76 -10.65
CA ILE A 7 5.82 12.33 -11.77
C ILE A 7 6.84 13.34 -11.24
N LEU A 8 6.42 14.24 -10.34
CA LEU A 8 7.30 15.23 -9.74
C LEU A 8 8.41 14.54 -8.93
N ALA A 9 8.07 13.60 -8.05
CA ALA A 9 9.04 12.84 -7.27
C ALA A 9 10.05 12.10 -8.15
N GLY A 10 9.60 11.53 -9.28
CA GLY A 10 10.47 10.85 -10.22
C GLY A 10 11.45 11.77 -10.92
N ILE A 11 10.97 12.88 -11.47
CA ILE A 11 11.82 13.88 -12.12
C ILE A 11 12.82 14.46 -11.12
N THR A 12 12.35 14.91 -9.95
CA THR A 12 13.23 15.52 -8.94
C THR A 12 14.29 14.56 -8.46
N SER A 13 13.94 13.28 -8.24
CA SER A 13 14.90 12.28 -7.77
C SER A 13 15.93 11.92 -8.84
N ALA A 14 15.51 11.80 -10.10
CA ALA A 14 16.46 11.59 -11.20
C ALA A 14 17.49 12.72 -11.29
N LEU A 15 17.03 13.97 -11.21
CA LEU A 15 17.87 15.15 -11.29
C LEU A 15 18.77 15.30 -10.05
N ILE A 16 18.28 15.00 -8.85
CA ILE A 16 19.09 14.99 -7.63
C ILE A 16 20.20 13.94 -7.75
N GLY A 17 19.87 12.72 -8.18
CA GLY A 17 20.84 11.65 -8.39
C GLY A 17 21.90 12.02 -9.42
N TRP A 18 21.51 12.66 -10.52
CA TRP A 18 22.45 13.18 -11.52
C TRP A 18 23.37 14.26 -10.94
N ASN A 19 22.83 15.26 -10.23
CA ASN A 19 23.64 16.34 -9.63
C ASN A 19 24.64 15.79 -8.60
N ILE A 20 24.23 14.84 -7.76
CA ILE A 20 25.12 14.18 -6.80
C ILE A 20 26.23 13.41 -7.54
N GLY A 21 25.89 12.70 -8.63
CA GLY A 21 26.87 12.01 -9.47
C GLY A 21 27.87 12.97 -10.11
N GLN A 22 27.41 14.11 -10.62
CA GLN A 22 28.29 15.15 -11.16
C GLN A 22 29.23 15.70 -10.09
N PHE A 23 28.74 16.02 -8.90
CA PHE A 23 29.57 16.46 -7.77
C PHE A 23 30.72 15.47 -7.47
N PHE A 24 30.42 14.16 -7.45
CA PHE A 24 31.45 13.14 -7.26
C PHE A 24 32.48 13.08 -8.40
N LEU A 25 32.04 13.30 -9.64
CA LEU A 25 32.90 13.24 -10.82
C LEU A 25 33.74 14.50 -11.01
N THR A 26 33.15 15.68 -10.89
CA THR A 26 33.80 16.97 -11.19
C THR A 26 34.57 17.53 -10.01
N ASP A 27 33.98 17.50 -8.81
CA ASP A 27 34.52 18.24 -7.66
C ASP A 27 35.41 17.33 -6.80
N LEU A 28 35.02 16.06 -6.64
CA LEU A 28 35.79 15.07 -5.89
C LEU A 28 36.72 14.21 -6.76
N GLY A 29 36.57 14.25 -8.08
CA GLY A 29 37.43 13.51 -9.02
C GLY A 29 37.35 11.99 -8.92
N LEU A 30 36.22 11.44 -8.46
CA LEU A 30 36.07 10.02 -8.13
C LEU A 30 35.72 9.18 -9.37
N PHE A 31 36.60 8.27 -9.77
CA PHE A 31 36.47 7.42 -10.97
C PHE A 31 36.14 8.18 -12.27
N THR A 32 36.78 9.33 -12.51
CA THR A 32 36.58 10.13 -13.73
C THR A 32 36.84 9.38 -15.04
N GLN A 33 37.70 8.36 -15.00
CA GLN A 33 37.98 7.47 -16.14
C GLN A 33 36.80 6.54 -16.48
N PHE A 34 35.92 6.30 -15.52
CA PHE A 34 34.78 5.39 -15.62
C PHE A 34 33.50 6.04 -15.07
N PRO A 35 32.99 7.11 -15.71
CA PRO A 35 31.97 7.97 -15.12
C PRO A 35 30.67 7.25 -14.78
N GLU A 36 30.27 6.24 -15.56
CA GLU A 36 29.07 5.44 -15.35
C GLU A 36 29.11 4.63 -14.04
N ILE A 37 30.30 4.28 -13.53
CA ILE A 37 30.44 3.56 -12.24
C ILE A 37 30.06 4.47 -11.07
N THR A 38 30.25 5.78 -11.19
CA THR A 38 29.87 6.75 -10.16
C THR A 38 28.44 7.26 -10.39
N LEU A 39 28.07 7.57 -11.64
CA LEU A 39 26.81 8.22 -11.99
C LEU A 39 25.61 7.29 -11.79
N PHE A 40 25.68 6.04 -12.24
CA PHE A 40 24.52 5.13 -12.22
C PHE A 40 24.08 4.74 -10.81
N PRO A 41 24.99 4.45 -9.85
CA PRO A 41 24.60 4.30 -8.44
C PRO A 41 23.89 5.52 -7.88
N CYS A 42 24.40 6.73 -8.12
CA CYS A 42 23.79 7.95 -7.59
C CYS A 42 22.35 8.13 -8.07
N ILE A 43 22.12 7.87 -9.36
CA ILE A 43 20.79 7.95 -9.98
C ILE A 43 19.87 6.85 -9.47
N ALA A 44 20.35 5.59 -9.43
CA ALA A 44 19.57 4.45 -8.97
C ALA A 44 19.14 4.61 -7.50
N ILE A 45 20.06 5.03 -6.62
CA ILE A 45 19.77 5.31 -5.22
C ILE A 45 18.72 6.41 -5.10
N SER A 46 18.93 7.54 -5.78
CA SER A 46 18.03 8.69 -5.65
C SER A 46 16.63 8.36 -6.15
N LEU A 47 16.50 7.70 -7.31
CA LEU A 47 15.22 7.22 -7.83
C LEU A 47 14.54 6.23 -6.89
N ALA A 48 15.26 5.23 -6.38
CA ALA A 48 14.70 4.24 -5.45
C ALA A 48 14.21 4.91 -4.16
N PHE A 49 15.00 5.83 -3.59
CA PHE A 49 14.62 6.62 -2.41
C PHE A 49 13.37 7.45 -2.67
N GLY A 50 13.38 8.21 -3.76
CA GLY A 50 12.29 9.10 -4.13
C GLY A 50 10.97 8.37 -4.30
N MET A 51 10.98 7.23 -5.02
CA MET A 51 9.77 6.45 -5.26
C MET A 51 9.24 5.79 -3.99
N VAL A 52 10.11 5.20 -3.18
CA VAL A 52 9.73 4.56 -1.91
C VAL A 52 9.20 5.60 -0.92
N MET A 53 9.87 6.74 -0.77
CA MET A 53 9.42 7.81 0.11
C MET A 53 8.08 8.39 -0.35
N ASN A 54 7.95 8.66 -1.64
CA ASN A 54 6.71 9.20 -2.20
C ASN A 54 5.52 8.25 -1.95
N GLU A 55 5.72 6.93 -2.10
CA GLU A 55 4.68 5.94 -1.76
C GLU A 55 4.29 6.01 -0.28
N ILE A 56 5.28 6.06 0.62
CA ILE A 56 5.03 6.11 2.08
C ILE A 56 4.29 7.39 2.46
N PHE A 57 4.67 8.55 1.92
CA PHE A 57 4.01 9.83 2.21
C PHE A 57 2.61 9.93 1.62
N ILE A 58 2.41 9.47 0.39
CA ILE A 58 1.09 9.49 -0.25
C ILE A 58 0.13 8.51 0.42
N SER A 59 0.67 7.41 0.96
CA SER A 59 -0.10 6.49 1.78
C SER A 59 -0.53 7.13 3.11
N ASN A 60 0.30 8.01 3.68
CA ASN A 60 0.13 8.59 5.02
C ASN A 60 0.28 10.13 5.07
N PRO A 61 -0.54 10.93 4.34
CA PRO A 61 -0.29 12.37 4.17
C PRO A 61 -0.46 13.19 5.46
N THR A 62 -1.23 12.69 6.44
CA THR A 62 -1.54 13.42 7.67
C THR A 62 -0.57 13.14 8.82
N ARG A 63 0.38 12.20 8.68
CA ARG A 63 1.28 11.76 9.77
C ARG A 63 2.75 11.67 9.32
N PRO A 64 3.38 12.79 8.88
CA PRO A 64 4.72 12.77 8.31
C PRO A 64 5.80 12.23 9.26
N LYS A 65 5.71 12.54 10.57
CA LYS A 65 6.66 12.02 11.58
C LYS A 65 6.66 10.49 11.66
N ARG A 66 5.49 9.85 11.48
CA ARG A 66 5.36 8.38 11.49
C ARG A 66 5.88 7.79 10.19
N SER A 67 5.55 8.42 9.06
CA SER A 67 6.07 8.06 7.74
C SER A 67 7.59 7.97 7.73
N PHE A 68 8.29 8.93 8.32
CA PHE A 68 9.76 8.90 8.44
C PHE A 68 10.27 7.73 9.30
N LYS A 69 9.61 7.40 10.42
CA LYS A 69 9.99 6.25 11.25
C LYS A 69 9.82 4.92 10.49
N THR A 70 8.68 4.76 9.81
CA THR A 70 8.40 3.56 9.00
C THR A 70 9.32 3.45 7.79
N ALA A 71 9.80 4.57 7.24
CA ALA A 71 10.66 4.61 6.06
C ALA A 71 12.09 4.09 6.28
N GLN A 72 12.58 3.99 7.52
CA GLN A 72 13.98 3.64 7.79
C GLN A 72 14.41 2.30 7.16
N LYS A 73 13.68 1.21 7.43
CA LYS A 73 13.98 -0.12 6.86
C LYS A 73 13.77 -0.16 5.32
N PRO A 74 12.64 0.33 4.77
CA PRO A 74 12.43 0.51 3.33
C PRO A 74 13.58 1.24 2.62
N LEU A 75 14.04 2.35 3.18
CA LEU A 75 15.10 3.16 2.59
C LEU A 75 16.46 2.48 2.62
N LEU A 76 16.79 1.74 3.69
CA LEU A 76 18.03 0.95 3.74
C LEU A 76 18.05 -0.13 2.65
N ILE A 77 16.91 -0.76 2.38
CA ILE A 77 16.78 -1.74 1.30
C ILE A 77 16.92 -1.05 -0.06
N ALA A 78 16.25 0.09 -0.25
CA ALA A 78 16.38 0.90 -1.45
C ALA A 78 17.84 1.36 -1.69
N LEU A 79 18.58 1.66 -0.62
CA LEU A 79 19.99 2.07 -0.68
C LEU A 79 20.86 0.91 -1.17
N GLY A 80 20.75 -0.24 -0.50
CA GLY A 80 21.53 -1.43 -0.86
C GLY A 80 21.27 -1.88 -2.30
N LEU A 81 20.00 -1.91 -2.71
CA LEU A 81 19.63 -2.27 -4.08
C LEU A 81 20.08 -1.21 -5.10
N GLY A 82 19.93 0.07 -4.78
CA GLY A 82 20.39 1.18 -5.62
C GLY A 82 21.89 1.13 -5.88
N ILE A 83 22.69 0.92 -4.81
CA ILE A 83 24.15 0.75 -4.93
C ILE A 83 24.48 -0.47 -5.79
N LEU A 84 23.96 -1.65 -5.43
CA LEU A 84 24.30 -2.91 -6.11
C LEU A 84 23.96 -2.86 -7.60
N SER A 85 22.73 -2.45 -7.92
CA SER A 85 22.25 -2.35 -9.30
C SER A 85 22.97 -1.28 -10.11
N GLY A 86 23.21 -0.11 -9.51
CA GLY A 86 23.90 0.99 -10.18
C GLY A 86 25.35 0.63 -10.48
N LEU A 87 26.03 -0.08 -9.58
CA LEU A 87 27.39 -0.57 -9.82
C LEU A 87 27.41 -1.62 -10.93
N ILE A 88 26.48 -2.58 -10.91
CA ILE A 88 26.36 -3.58 -11.98
C ILE A 88 26.10 -2.89 -13.32
N ALA A 89 25.16 -1.95 -13.37
CA ALA A 89 24.83 -1.20 -14.58
C ALA A 89 26.01 -0.35 -15.07
N GLY A 90 26.72 0.31 -14.15
CA GLY A 90 27.89 1.11 -14.44
C GLY A 90 29.03 0.27 -15.01
N ILE A 91 29.40 -0.81 -14.32
CA ILE A 91 30.45 -1.75 -14.75
C ILE A 91 30.10 -2.36 -16.11
N MET A 92 28.87 -2.85 -16.28
CA MET A 92 28.42 -3.42 -17.56
C MET A 92 28.49 -2.37 -18.69
N SER A 93 28.07 -1.14 -18.41
CA SER A 93 28.13 -0.07 -19.42
C SER A 93 29.57 0.27 -19.79
N GLN A 94 30.47 0.35 -18.81
CA GLN A 94 31.92 0.55 -19.07
C GLN A 94 32.50 -0.55 -19.95
N ILE A 95 32.19 -1.81 -19.64
CA ILE A 95 32.67 -2.94 -20.43
C ILE A 95 32.17 -2.82 -21.87
N LEU A 96 30.88 -2.51 -22.07
CA LEU A 96 30.29 -2.37 -23.40
C LEU A 96 30.80 -1.15 -24.18
N PHE A 97 31.27 -0.11 -23.48
CA PHE A 97 31.94 1.04 -24.09
C PHE A 97 33.41 0.78 -24.45
N LEU A 98 34.00 -0.35 -24.06
CA LEU A 98 35.36 -0.68 -24.46
C LEU A 98 35.45 -0.77 -25.99
N PRO A 99 36.51 -0.18 -26.60
CA PRO A 99 36.66 -0.10 -28.06
C PRO A 99 36.73 -1.47 -28.75
N ILE A 100 37.00 -2.54 -27.99
CA ILE A 100 37.06 -3.92 -28.45
C ILE A 100 35.66 -4.47 -28.78
N ILE A 101 34.61 -4.04 -28.06
CA ILE A 101 33.27 -4.67 -28.12
C ILE A 101 32.36 -3.98 -29.16
N ARG A 102 32.72 -2.79 -29.67
CA ARG A 102 32.03 -2.05 -30.76
C ARG A 102 30.49 -2.06 -30.65
N VAL A 103 29.94 -1.84 -29.46
CA VAL A 103 28.49 -1.74 -29.26
C VAL A 103 28.02 -0.31 -29.50
N PRO A 104 26.96 -0.08 -30.30
CA PRO A 104 26.38 1.25 -30.47
C PRO A 104 25.95 1.87 -29.12
N THR A 105 26.32 3.14 -28.90
CA THR A 105 25.94 3.93 -27.69
C THR A 105 24.46 3.86 -27.32
N PRO A 106 23.50 3.90 -28.26
CA PRO A 106 22.07 3.80 -27.92
C PRO A 106 21.70 2.48 -27.24
N ILE A 107 22.35 1.37 -27.63
CA ILE A 107 22.10 0.05 -27.05
C ILE A 107 22.65 0.01 -25.62
N VAL A 108 23.87 0.51 -25.40
CA VAL A 108 24.48 0.57 -24.06
C VAL A 108 23.63 1.40 -23.11
N ARG A 109 23.17 2.58 -23.56
CA ARG A 109 22.27 3.46 -22.78
C ARG A 109 20.95 2.77 -22.43
N THR A 110 20.33 2.10 -23.41
CA THR A 110 19.08 1.37 -23.21
C THR A 110 19.24 0.27 -22.16
N LEU A 111 20.33 -0.50 -22.23
CA LEU A 111 20.63 -1.54 -21.24
C LEU A 111 20.88 -0.94 -19.85
N GLY A 112 21.66 0.14 -19.76
CA GLY A 112 21.92 0.84 -18.49
C GLY A 112 20.63 1.34 -17.83
N TRP A 113 19.76 2.01 -18.59
CA TRP A 113 18.49 2.51 -18.07
C TRP A 113 17.53 1.37 -17.70
N LEU A 114 17.52 0.28 -18.45
CA LEU A 114 16.72 -0.91 -18.13
C LEU A 114 17.17 -1.52 -16.80
N LEU A 115 18.48 -1.61 -16.54
CA LEU A 115 19.02 -2.09 -15.27
C LEU A 115 18.65 -1.18 -14.10
N ILE A 116 18.78 0.14 -14.27
CA ILE A 116 18.36 1.15 -13.28
C ILE A 116 16.86 1.01 -12.99
N GLY A 117 16.03 0.99 -14.03
CA GLY A 117 14.58 0.84 -13.92
C GLY A 117 14.13 -0.41 -13.22
N SER A 118 14.70 -1.55 -13.62
CA SER A 118 14.41 -2.85 -13.02
C SER A 118 14.75 -2.85 -11.54
N SER A 119 15.88 -2.24 -11.16
CA SER A 119 16.26 -2.08 -9.75
C SER A 119 15.31 -1.21 -8.95
N VAL A 120 14.90 -0.06 -9.49
CA VAL A 120 13.91 0.81 -8.85
C VAL A 120 12.61 0.04 -8.63
N GLY A 121 12.17 -0.78 -9.61
CA GLY A 121 11.01 -1.66 -9.47
C GLY A 121 11.20 -2.75 -8.40
N ILE A 122 12.39 -3.36 -8.30
CA ILE A 122 12.71 -4.32 -7.23
C ILE A 122 12.67 -3.61 -5.86
N ALA A 123 13.28 -2.42 -5.76
CA ALA A 123 13.33 -1.65 -4.53
C ALA A 123 11.94 -1.23 -4.05
N GLU A 124 11.09 -0.70 -4.95
CA GLU A 124 9.69 -0.38 -4.62
C GLU A 124 8.92 -1.63 -4.22
N GLY A 125 8.98 -2.70 -5.03
CA GLY A 125 8.19 -3.90 -4.79
C GLY A 125 8.61 -4.66 -3.53
N LEU A 126 9.90 -4.73 -3.21
CA LEU A 126 10.39 -5.34 -1.98
C LEU A 126 10.07 -4.47 -0.78
N SER A 127 10.39 -3.18 -0.83
CA SER A 127 10.18 -2.26 0.29
C SER A 127 8.71 -2.21 0.73
N TRP A 128 7.77 -2.43 -0.20
CA TRP A 128 6.34 -2.56 0.08
C TRP A 128 6.01 -3.55 1.19
N ARG A 129 6.79 -4.63 1.35
CA ARG A 129 6.59 -5.59 2.43
C ARG A 129 6.71 -4.99 3.83
N TRP A 130 7.51 -3.94 3.99
CA TRP A 130 7.83 -3.35 5.29
C TRP A 130 6.92 -2.20 5.69
N TYR A 131 6.16 -1.62 4.76
CA TYR A 131 5.23 -0.53 5.07
C TYR A 131 3.77 -0.81 4.71
N SER A 132 3.47 -1.93 4.04
CA SER A 132 2.11 -2.31 3.67
C SER A 132 1.64 -3.58 4.39
N MET A 133 0.44 -3.51 4.96
CA MET A 133 -0.22 -4.66 5.59
C MET A 133 -0.80 -5.64 4.57
N GLU A 134 -1.01 -5.22 3.31
CA GLU A 134 -1.41 -6.14 2.24
C GLU A 134 -0.33 -7.14 1.85
N ALA A 135 0.93 -6.85 2.18
CA ALA A 135 2.05 -7.72 1.90
C ALA A 135 2.07 -9.00 2.74
N GLY A 136 1.23 -9.11 3.79
CA GLY A 136 1.03 -10.36 4.54
C GLY A 136 0.55 -11.50 3.63
N SER A 137 -0.22 -11.19 2.59
CA SER A 137 -0.63 -12.19 1.60
C SER A 137 0.46 -12.45 0.55
N LYS A 138 1.10 -13.63 0.60
CA LYS A 138 2.19 -14.04 -0.31
C LYS A 138 1.83 -13.84 -1.79
N LYS A 139 0.59 -14.13 -2.18
CA LYS A 139 0.10 -13.98 -3.57
C LYS A 139 0.07 -12.51 -4.03
N ARG A 140 -0.44 -11.58 -3.20
CA ARG A 140 -0.47 -10.15 -3.55
C ARG A 140 0.93 -9.56 -3.56
N PHE A 141 1.78 -9.95 -2.63
CA PHE A 141 3.18 -9.54 -2.62
C PHE A 141 3.90 -9.92 -3.91
N GLN A 142 3.80 -11.19 -4.32
CA GLN A 142 4.40 -11.64 -5.58
C GLN A 142 3.82 -10.93 -6.81
N GLN A 143 2.50 -10.72 -6.84
CA GLN A 143 1.86 -10.01 -7.94
C GLN A 143 2.34 -8.56 -8.03
N ARG A 144 2.41 -7.84 -6.89
CA ARG A 144 2.88 -6.45 -6.87
C ARG A 144 4.36 -6.35 -7.22
N LEU A 145 5.20 -7.22 -6.68
CA LEU A 145 6.63 -7.26 -7.01
C LEU A 145 6.85 -7.46 -8.52
N LYS A 146 6.17 -8.46 -9.13
CA LYS A 146 6.27 -8.70 -10.58
C LYS A 146 5.77 -7.51 -11.40
N THR A 147 4.65 -6.92 -11.01
CA THR A 147 4.07 -5.77 -11.72
C THR A 147 4.98 -4.57 -11.64
N SER A 148 5.54 -4.28 -10.47
CA SER A 148 6.47 -3.18 -10.21
C SER A 148 7.74 -3.30 -11.07
N ILE A 149 8.36 -4.50 -11.10
CA ILE A 149 9.53 -4.77 -11.93
C ILE A 149 9.20 -4.61 -13.41
N MET A 150 8.20 -5.34 -13.93
CA MET A 150 7.88 -5.31 -15.36
C MET A 150 7.53 -3.90 -15.84
N ALA A 151 6.76 -3.15 -15.04
CA ALA A 151 6.34 -1.83 -15.42
C ALA A 151 7.49 -0.82 -15.35
N ALA A 152 8.36 -0.89 -14.34
CA ALA A 152 9.54 -0.04 -14.24
C ALA A 152 10.57 -0.32 -15.35
N SER A 153 10.81 -1.60 -15.68
CA SER A 153 11.63 -2.00 -16.83
C SER A 153 11.04 -1.48 -18.14
N GLY A 154 9.73 -1.65 -18.34
CA GLY A 154 9.02 -1.15 -19.53
C GLY A 154 9.08 0.37 -19.66
N ALA A 155 8.88 1.11 -18.56
CA ALA A 155 9.03 2.56 -18.52
C ALA A 155 10.45 3.01 -18.89
N SER A 156 11.46 2.31 -18.40
CA SER A 156 12.86 2.67 -18.63
C SER A 156 13.30 2.37 -20.05
N PHE A 157 12.81 1.29 -20.63
CA PHE A 157 12.98 0.99 -22.05
C PHE A 157 12.31 2.04 -22.94
N ALA A 158 11.05 2.39 -22.63
CA ALA A 158 10.34 3.45 -23.34
C ALA A 158 11.05 4.81 -23.21
N ALA A 159 11.59 5.13 -22.01
CA ALA A 159 12.37 6.33 -21.77
C ALA A 159 13.61 6.39 -22.68
N ALA A 160 14.36 5.29 -22.78
CA ALA A 160 15.54 5.21 -23.61
C ALA A 160 15.22 5.42 -25.11
N ILE A 161 14.14 4.81 -25.60
CA ILE A 161 13.67 5.00 -26.97
C ILE A 161 13.26 6.45 -27.22
N ILE A 162 12.43 7.03 -26.35
CA ILE A 162 11.96 8.43 -26.49
C ILE A 162 13.16 9.38 -26.50
N PHE A 163 14.11 9.17 -25.59
CA PHE A 163 15.32 9.98 -25.55
C PHE A 163 16.15 9.86 -26.82
N GLU A 164 16.31 8.65 -27.38
CA GLU A 164 17.05 8.48 -28.64
C GLU A 164 16.32 9.11 -29.83
N ILE A 165 14.99 9.04 -29.88
CA ILE A 165 14.18 9.74 -30.91
C ILE A 165 14.42 11.25 -30.82
N ILE A 166 14.38 11.83 -29.62
CA ILE A 166 14.65 13.26 -29.41
C ILE A 166 16.06 13.62 -29.88
N ARG A 167 17.05 12.78 -29.55
CA ARG A 167 18.45 12.97 -29.94
C ARG A 167 18.67 12.92 -31.45
N LEU A 168 17.98 12.00 -32.14
CA LEU A 168 18.00 11.86 -33.59
C LEU A 168 17.32 13.03 -34.29
N MET A 169 16.15 13.47 -33.79
CA MET A 169 15.43 14.63 -34.32
C MET A 169 16.25 15.92 -34.21
N LEU A 170 17.09 16.04 -33.18
CA LEU A 170 17.98 17.19 -32.97
C LEU A 170 19.28 17.10 -33.79
N GLY A 171 19.52 16.04 -34.57
CA GLY A 171 20.69 15.93 -35.44
C GLY A 171 22.01 15.81 -34.69
N THR A 172 22.01 15.13 -33.52
CA THR A 172 23.02 15.19 -32.45
C THR A 172 23.00 16.52 -31.70
N MET A 173 23.01 16.49 -30.36
CA MET A 173 22.82 17.70 -29.56
C MET A 173 23.86 18.78 -29.93
N PRO A 174 23.44 20.02 -30.23
CA PRO A 174 24.36 21.13 -30.49
C PRO A 174 25.35 21.26 -29.33
N ALA A 175 26.59 21.69 -29.62
CA ALA A 175 27.66 21.73 -28.62
C ALA A 175 27.30 22.52 -27.34
N GLU A 176 26.45 23.54 -27.48
CA GLU A 176 25.92 24.38 -26.40
C GLU A 176 24.94 23.63 -25.47
N PHE A 177 24.27 22.58 -25.96
CA PHE A 177 23.27 21.81 -25.21
C PHE A 177 23.77 20.47 -24.69
N LYS A 178 25.02 20.07 -25.03
CA LYS A 178 25.62 18.81 -24.53
C LYS A 178 25.60 18.70 -22.99
N GLY A 179 25.74 19.82 -22.27
CA GLY A 179 25.67 19.84 -20.80
C GLY A 179 24.29 19.54 -20.22
N ILE A 180 23.22 19.62 -21.04
CA ILE A 180 21.83 19.41 -20.62
C ILE A 180 21.27 18.08 -21.20
N GLU A 181 22.06 17.37 -22.03
CA GLU A 181 21.72 16.06 -22.60
C GLU A 181 21.31 15.05 -21.51
N ASP A 182 22.20 14.84 -20.54
CA ASP A 182 21.98 13.88 -19.47
C ASP A 182 20.84 14.27 -18.52
N PRO A 183 20.72 15.52 -18.03
CA PRO A 183 19.57 15.96 -17.25
C PRO A 183 18.22 15.74 -17.95
N ILE A 184 18.13 16.01 -19.25
CA ILE A 184 16.89 15.76 -20.01
C ILE A 184 16.60 14.27 -20.08
N GLY A 185 17.61 13.45 -20.38
CA GLY A 185 17.47 12.01 -20.46
C GLY A 185 16.98 11.40 -19.14
N PHE A 186 17.65 11.73 -18.03
CA PHE A 186 17.25 11.25 -16.72
C PHE A 186 15.93 11.86 -16.24
N GLY A 187 15.60 13.09 -16.64
CA GLY A 187 14.29 13.69 -16.42
C GLY A 187 13.16 12.89 -17.08
N ILE A 188 13.33 12.46 -18.34
CA ILE A 188 12.38 11.59 -19.06
C ILE A 188 12.25 10.23 -18.34
N LEU A 189 13.37 9.64 -17.94
CA LEU A 189 13.38 8.39 -17.17
C LEU A 189 12.58 8.54 -15.87
N GLY A 190 12.85 9.60 -15.10
CA GLY A 190 12.14 9.90 -13.86
C GLY A 190 10.65 10.15 -14.06
N LEU A 191 10.28 10.88 -15.11
CA LEU A 191 8.89 11.14 -15.49
C LEU A 191 8.12 9.83 -15.76
N LEU A 192 8.68 8.95 -16.59
CA LEU A 192 8.02 7.71 -16.99
C LEU A 192 7.95 6.71 -15.84
N LEU A 193 9.01 6.58 -15.04
CA LEU A 193 8.98 5.78 -13.82
C LEU A 193 7.93 6.31 -12.83
N GLY A 194 7.87 7.62 -12.61
CA GLY A 194 6.84 8.23 -11.76
C GLY A 194 5.43 7.98 -12.29
N GLY A 195 5.22 8.15 -13.60
CA GLY A 195 3.95 7.86 -14.25
C GLY A 195 3.50 6.42 -14.04
N VAL A 196 4.39 5.45 -14.27
CA VAL A 196 4.09 4.03 -14.09
C VAL A 196 3.83 3.68 -12.63
N PHE A 197 4.66 4.14 -11.69
CA PHE A 197 4.43 3.85 -10.26
C PHE A 197 3.13 4.44 -9.75
N SER A 198 2.66 5.56 -10.31
CA SER A 198 1.35 6.11 -9.95
C SER A 198 0.19 5.16 -10.27
N LEU A 199 0.35 4.31 -11.30
CA LEU A 199 -0.63 3.32 -11.75
C LEU A 199 -0.46 1.99 -11.01
N THR A 200 0.77 1.48 -10.91
CA THR A 200 1.05 0.19 -10.27
C THR A 200 0.84 0.24 -8.77
N ASN A 201 1.09 1.39 -8.14
CA ASN A 201 1.01 1.53 -6.71
C ASN A 201 -0.39 1.95 -6.24
N SER A 202 -1.44 1.76 -7.05
CA SER A 202 -2.81 2.12 -6.69
C SER A 202 -3.14 1.69 -5.24
N PRO A 203 -3.76 2.57 -4.42
CA PRO A 203 -3.81 2.36 -2.98
C PRO A 203 -4.54 1.07 -2.73
N SER A 204 -3.93 0.30 -1.87
CA SER A 204 -4.35 -1.04 -1.56
C SER A 204 -5.58 -0.88 -0.64
N TYR A 205 -6.79 -1.11 -1.20
CA TYR A 205 -8.05 -0.89 -0.50
C TYR A 205 -8.30 -2.07 0.43
N ILE A 206 -7.65 -2.09 1.58
CA ILE A 206 -8.13 -2.86 2.72
C ILE A 206 -9.13 -2.00 3.46
N ALA A 207 -10.39 -2.44 3.42
CA ALA A 207 -11.37 -2.00 4.39
C ALA A 207 -11.22 -2.82 5.68
N ALA A 208 -11.46 -2.22 6.83
CA ALA A 208 -11.44 -2.91 8.11
C ALA A 208 -12.53 -2.38 9.05
N LEU A 209 -12.94 -3.23 9.99
CA LEU A 209 -13.78 -2.87 11.13
C LEU A 209 -12.95 -3.01 12.40
N ARG A 210 -12.70 -1.91 13.09
CA ARG A 210 -12.06 -1.94 14.40
C ARG A 210 -13.11 -2.08 15.49
N ALA A 211 -13.00 -3.11 16.30
CA ALA A 211 -13.83 -3.31 17.48
C ALA A 211 -13.53 -2.24 18.53
N GLY A 212 -14.57 -1.63 19.08
CA GLY A 212 -14.51 -0.66 20.17
C GLY A 212 -15.31 -1.13 21.38
N THR A 213 -16.03 -0.20 21.99
CA THR A 213 -16.89 -0.46 23.16
C THR A 213 -17.85 -1.62 22.94
N GLY A 214 -18.03 -2.47 23.97
CA GLY A 214 -18.84 -3.67 23.94
C GLY A 214 -18.06 -4.97 23.66
N PHE A 215 -16.78 -4.86 23.27
CA PHE A 215 -15.88 -6.01 23.06
C PHE A 215 -14.82 -6.14 24.16
N GLU A 216 -15.09 -5.61 25.35
CA GLU A 216 -14.19 -5.69 26.50
C GLU A 216 -13.81 -7.16 26.81
N TYR A 217 -12.54 -7.40 27.09
CA TYR A 217 -12.06 -8.73 27.48
C TYR A 217 -12.76 -9.16 28.77
N ARG A 218 -13.55 -10.24 28.69
CA ARG A 218 -14.11 -10.91 29.85
C ARG A 218 -13.33 -12.19 30.04
N GLU A 219 -12.49 -12.24 31.08
CA GLU A 219 -11.94 -13.52 31.55
C GLU A 219 -13.10 -14.51 31.67
N ILE A 220 -12.97 -15.68 31.03
CA ILE A 220 -13.94 -16.75 31.15
C ILE A 220 -13.85 -17.29 32.58
N LYS A 221 -14.51 -16.61 33.51
CA LYS A 221 -14.91 -17.24 34.76
C LYS A 221 -16.04 -18.17 34.40
N GLU A 222 -15.78 -19.47 34.46
CA GLU A 222 -16.84 -20.46 34.61
C GLU A 222 -17.61 -20.12 35.88
N ASP A 223 -18.65 -19.28 35.81
CA ASP A 223 -19.76 -19.46 36.73
C ASP A 223 -21.06 -18.73 36.40
N LYS A 224 -22.13 -19.48 36.71
CA LYS A 224 -23.53 -19.10 36.91
C LYS A 224 -24.36 -18.77 35.67
N LYS A 225 -25.12 -19.79 35.26
CA LYS A 225 -26.32 -19.76 34.40
C LYS A 225 -27.07 -18.43 34.48
N LEU A 226 -26.94 -17.60 33.43
CA LEU A 226 -27.91 -16.55 33.15
C LEU A 226 -29.22 -17.18 32.62
N PRO A 227 -30.39 -16.55 32.85
CA PRO A 227 -31.67 -17.06 32.36
C PRO A 227 -31.68 -17.11 30.83
N SER A 228 -32.11 -18.26 30.32
CA SER A 228 -32.16 -18.63 28.92
C SER A 228 -33.01 -17.70 28.06
N LEU A 229 -32.37 -17.01 27.10
CA LEU A 229 -32.97 -16.81 25.77
C LEU A 229 -32.73 -18.07 24.93
N PRO A 230 -33.63 -18.40 23.98
CA PRO A 230 -33.57 -19.69 23.30
C PRO A 230 -32.32 -19.77 22.41
N ASN A 231 -31.45 -20.70 22.81
CA ASN A 231 -30.62 -21.53 21.93
C ASN A 231 -29.60 -20.82 21.01
N ILE A 232 -28.58 -20.19 21.61
CA ILE A 232 -27.24 -20.15 21.00
C ILE A 232 -26.21 -20.33 22.12
N ASN A 233 -25.49 -21.46 22.13
CA ASN A 233 -24.36 -21.75 23.03
C ASN A 233 -23.14 -20.88 22.67
N GLN A 234 -23.31 -19.57 22.56
CA GLN A 234 -22.25 -18.66 22.16
C GLN A 234 -22.06 -17.61 23.25
N SER A 235 -20.98 -17.77 24.01
CA SER A 235 -20.62 -16.88 25.11
C SER A 235 -19.84 -15.64 24.65
N HIS A 236 -19.28 -15.65 23.44
CA HIS A 236 -18.37 -14.61 22.94
C HIS A 236 -18.63 -14.24 21.47
N SER A 237 -18.25 -13.01 21.10
CA SER A 237 -18.28 -12.53 19.72
C SER A 237 -17.16 -13.16 18.91
N PHE A 238 -17.39 -13.61 17.68
CA PHE A 238 -16.33 -14.19 16.83
C PHE A 238 -16.48 -13.85 15.34
N ILE A 239 -15.42 -14.07 14.56
CA ILE A 239 -15.39 -13.94 13.10
C ILE A 239 -15.28 -15.27 12.37
N ASP A 240 -15.89 -15.37 11.20
CA ASP A 240 -15.66 -16.48 10.27
C ASP A 240 -14.28 -16.32 9.59
N LYS A 241 -13.30 -17.09 10.05
CA LYS A 241 -11.91 -17.07 9.52
C LYS A 241 -11.78 -17.56 8.08
N SER A 242 -12.81 -18.18 7.50
CA SER A 242 -12.77 -18.56 6.08
C SER A 242 -12.89 -17.35 5.14
N VAL A 243 -13.48 -16.25 5.64
CA VAL A 243 -13.72 -15.01 4.87
C VAL A 243 -12.99 -13.81 5.46
N LEU A 244 -12.85 -13.75 6.78
CA LEU A 244 -12.30 -12.61 7.52
C LEU A 244 -10.99 -12.99 8.22
N SER A 245 -10.15 -12.00 8.47
CA SER A 245 -8.92 -12.18 9.26
C SER A 245 -8.71 -10.97 10.17
N PHE A 246 -7.98 -11.12 11.26
CA PHE A 246 -7.52 -9.96 12.02
C PHE A 246 -6.27 -9.37 11.35
N VAL A 247 -6.10 -8.06 11.41
CA VAL A 247 -4.94 -7.43 10.74
C VAL A 247 -3.63 -7.63 11.51
N THR A 248 -3.71 -7.85 12.82
CA THR A 248 -2.54 -8.13 13.67
C THR A 248 -2.49 -9.63 13.93
N GLU A 249 -1.78 -10.38 13.07
CA GLU A 249 -1.40 -11.77 13.37
C GLU A 249 -0.33 -11.75 14.47
N ASN A 250 -0.75 -11.74 15.73
CA ASN A 250 0.07 -12.35 16.77
C ASN A 250 -0.24 -13.84 16.75
N ASP A 251 0.75 -14.66 16.43
CA ASP A 251 0.73 -16.13 16.26
C ASP A 251 0.17 -16.93 17.46
N ASN A 252 -0.30 -16.27 18.53
CA ASN A 252 -0.75 -16.88 19.77
C ASN A 252 -2.26 -16.76 20.06
N ILE A 253 -3.06 -16.09 19.21
CA ILE A 253 -4.51 -16.00 19.44
C ILE A 253 -5.19 -17.16 18.69
N LYS A 254 -5.33 -18.29 19.38
CA LYS A 254 -6.17 -19.42 18.94
C LYS A 254 -7.66 -19.08 18.87
N ASP A 255 -8.06 -17.87 19.28
CA ASP A 255 -9.47 -17.53 19.35
C ASP A 255 -9.92 -16.78 18.10
N ASP A 256 -11.06 -17.20 17.56
CA ASP A 256 -11.83 -16.46 16.54
C ASP A 256 -12.51 -15.24 17.17
N GLN A 257 -12.24 -14.97 18.45
CA GLN A 257 -12.89 -14.01 19.30
C GLN A 257 -12.57 -12.56 18.94
N ILE A 258 -13.60 -11.73 18.94
CA ILE A 258 -13.48 -10.28 18.73
C ILE A 258 -13.29 -9.62 20.10
N GLU A 259 -12.16 -8.96 20.25
CA GLU A 259 -11.80 -8.15 21.43
C GLU A 259 -11.67 -6.67 21.06
N GLU A 260 -11.88 -5.80 22.04
CA GLU A 260 -11.75 -4.36 21.89
C GLU A 260 -10.34 -3.99 21.41
N GLY A 261 -10.29 -3.09 20.42
CA GLY A 261 -9.04 -2.66 19.80
C GLY A 261 -8.60 -3.51 18.62
N LEU A 262 -9.09 -4.75 18.47
CA LEU A 262 -8.80 -5.59 17.30
C LEU A 262 -9.41 -5.01 16.03
N SER A 263 -8.69 -5.18 14.92
CA SER A 263 -9.15 -4.75 13.60
C SER A 263 -9.40 -5.97 12.72
N ILE A 264 -10.64 -6.13 12.29
CA ILE A 264 -11.10 -7.18 11.37
C ILE A 264 -10.89 -6.68 9.94
N GLN A 265 -10.06 -7.38 9.18
CA GLN A 265 -9.85 -7.17 7.77
C GLN A 265 -11.08 -7.60 6.98
N LEU A 266 -11.62 -6.70 6.15
CA LEU A 266 -12.71 -6.99 5.23
C LEU A 266 -12.15 -7.37 3.85
N PRO A 267 -12.83 -8.26 3.10
CA PRO A 267 -12.43 -8.61 1.75
C PRO A 267 -12.59 -7.41 0.79
N ALA A 268 -11.91 -7.46 -0.36
CA ALA A 268 -12.01 -6.39 -1.37
C ALA A 268 -13.41 -6.31 -2.01
N THR A 269 -14.06 -7.46 -2.16
CA THR A 269 -15.40 -7.61 -2.75
C THR A 269 -16.17 -8.70 -2.02
N GLY A 270 -17.48 -8.57 -1.93
CA GLY A 270 -18.34 -9.59 -1.31
C GLY A 270 -19.37 -8.98 -0.40
N THR A 271 -20.04 -9.81 0.39
CA THR A 271 -21.02 -9.35 1.38
C THR A 271 -20.69 -9.97 2.73
N ILE A 272 -20.43 -9.12 3.72
CA ILE A 272 -20.19 -9.55 5.10
C ILE A 272 -21.51 -9.41 5.85
N ARG A 273 -21.90 -10.44 6.58
CA ARG A 273 -23.19 -10.49 7.29
C ARG A 273 -22.94 -10.45 8.79
N ILE A 274 -23.67 -9.58 9.47
CA ILE A 274 -23.57 -9.35 10.91
C ILE A 274 -24.87 -9.80 11.56
N GLY A 275 -24.76 -10.61 12.61
CA GLY A 275 -25.90 -11.09 13.39
C GLY A 275 -25.43 -11.89 14.60
N SER A 276 -26.25 -12.83 15.05
CA SER A 276 -25.95 -13.69 16.22
C SER A 276 -25.81 -15.18 15.90
N THR A 277 -26.04 -15.62 14.66
CA THR A 277 -25.98 -17.05 14.29
C THR A 277 -24.63 -17.47 13.72
N ILE A 278 -24.14 -18.64 14.12
CA ILE A 278 -22.82 -19.17 13.70
C ILE A 278 -22.80 -19.57 12.23
N LYS A 279 -23.85 -20.27 11.76
CA LYS A 279 -23.84 -20.91 10.43
C LYS A 279 -24.10 -19.96 9.26
N ASP A 280 -24.64 -18.78 9.53
CA ASP A 280 -25.13 -17.87 8.49
C ASP A 280 -24.62 -16.44 8.66
N THR A 281 -23.68 -16.17 9.56
CA THR A 281 -23.09 -14.83 9.72
C THR A 281 -21.57 -14.91 9.67
N HIS A 282 -20.96 -13.86 9.13
CA HIS A 282 -19.52 -13.74 9.05
C HIS A 282 -18.94 -13.07 10.31
N ILE A 283 -19.76 -12.20 10.95
CA ILE A 283 -19.46 -11.58 12.24
C ILE A 283 -20.63 -11.92 13.16
N SER A 284 -20.39 -12.80 14.12
CA SER A 284 -21.40 -13.23 15.09
C SER A 284 -21.18 -12.55 16.43
N ILE A 285 -22.21 -11.85 16.92
CA ILE A 285 -22.19 -11.10 18.17
C ILE A 285 -23.40 -11.53 19.02
N PRO A 286 -23.19 -11.97 20.27
CA PRO A 286 -24.27 -12.42 21.13
C PRO A 286 -25.22 -11.27 21.50
N GLY A 287 -26.52 -11.58 21.59
CA GLY A 287 -27.56 -10.60 21.94
C GLY A 287 -28.03 -9.69 20.80
N LEU A 288 -27.41 -9.79 19.61
CA LEU A 288 -27.94 -9.18 18.39
C LEU A 288 -29.02 -10.07 17.74
N PRO A 289 -29.86 -9.52 16.85
CA PRO A 289 -30.73 -10.31 15.99
C PRO A 289 -29.95 -11.32 15.14
N PHE A 290 -30.61 -12.42 14.75
CA PHE A 290 -30.01 -13.45 13.88
C PHE A 290 -29.40 -12.85 12.60
N HIS A 291 -30.05 -11.82 12.04
CA HIS A 291 -29.52 -11.03 10.94
C HIS A 291 -29.81 -9.55 11.19
N LEU A 292 -28.77 -8.78 11.51
CA LEU A 292 -28.89 -7.35 11.80
C LEU A 292 -28.64 -6.51 10.55
N ALA A 293 -27.53 -6.76 9.86
CA ALA A 293 -27.13 -5.98 8.69
C ALA A 293 -26.13 -6.75 7.83
N ASP A 294 -26.03 -6.34 6.57
CA ASP A 294 -24.97 -6.75 5.66
C ASP A 294 -24.06 -5.56 5.34
N ILE A 295 -22.77 -5.79 5.14
CA ILE A 295 -21.83 -4.83 4.56
C ILE A 295 -21.48 -5.34 3.17
N LYS A 296 -22.03 -4.68 2.16
CA LYS A 296 -21.73 -4.96 0.76
C LYS A 296 -20.44 -4.24 0.38
N LEU A 297 -19.45 -5.01 -0.04
CA LEU A 297 -18.13 -4.55 -0.45
C LEU A 297 -18.07 -4.61 -1.98
N GLU A 298 -17.99 -3.43 -2.56
CA GLU A 298 -17.76 -3.22 -3.99
C GLU A 298 -16.38 -2.56 -4.15
N ASN A 299 -15.81 -2.58 -5.36
CA ASN A 299 -14.47 -2.05 -5.60
C ASN A 299 -14.32 -0.62 -5.05
N ARG A 300 -13.59 -0.48 -3.94
CA ARG A 300 -13.31 0.79 -3.22
C ARG A 300 -14.51 1.44 -2.51
N THR A 301 -15.62 0.72 -2.35
CA THR A 301 -16.81 1.22 -1.65
C THR A 301 -17.36 0.14 -0.71
N ALA A 302 -17.81 0.57 0.48
CA ALA A 302 -18.55 -0.30 1.38
C ALA A 302 -19.91 0.34 1.67
N ILE A 303 -20.96 -0.46 1.59
CA ILE A 303 -22.33 -0.02 1.81
C ILE A 303 -22.92 -0.88 2.92
N LEU A 304 -23.32 -0.24 4.02
CA LEU A 304 -24.08 -0.89 5.07
C LEU A 304 -25.54 -1.03 4.62
N MET A 305 -26.00 -2.26 4.50
CA MET A 305 -27.36 -2.66 4.17
C MET A 305 -28.08 -3.13 5.44
N PRO A 306 -28.84 -2.26 6.13
CA PRO A 306 -29.51 -2.63 7.36
C PRO A 306 -30.70 -3.57 7.08
N ASN A 307 -30.94 -4.54 7.98
CA ASN A 307 -32.16 -5.32 7.93
C ASN A 307 -33.35 -4.43 8.35
N VAL A 308 -34.36 -4.31 7.48
CA VAL A 308 -35.54 -3.46 7.68
C VAL A 308 -36.26 -3.77 9.00
N ARG A 309 -36.27 -5.04 9.44
CA ARG A 309 -36.93 -5.47 10.69
C ARG A 309 -36.24 -4.94 11.94
N PHE A 310 -34.92 -4.74 11.89
CA PHE A 310 -34.10 -4.39 13.06
C PHE A 310 -33.40 -3.05 12.90
N ILE A 311 -33.92 -2.18 12.02
CA ILE A 311 -33.23 -0.96 11.62
C ILE A 311 -32.98 0.02 12.77
N LYS A 312 -33.89 0.04 13.75
CA LYS A 312 -33.79 0.88 14.94
C LYS A 312 -32.66 0.45 15.88
N ALA A 313 -32.16 -0.79 15.75
CA ALA A 313 -31.04 -1.32 16.53
C ALA A 313 -29.68 -0.96 15.92
N ILE A 314 -29.65 -0.16 14.86
CA ILE A 314 -28.43 0.27 14.17
C ILE A 314 -28.33 1.80 14.26
N GLU A 315 -27.15 2.27 14.61
CA GLU A 315 -26.79 3.67 14.60
C GLU A 315 -25.48 3.88 13.83
N VAL A 316 -25.43 4.97 13.05
CA VAL A 316 -24.24 5.37 12.29
C VAL A 316 -23.88 6.81 12.70
N ASN A 317 -22.67 7.00 13.22
CA ASN A 317 -22.16 8.30 13.71
C ASN A 317 -23.13 9.01 14.67
N GLY A 318 -23.69 8.32 15.67
CA GLY A 318 -24.62 8.94 16.63
C GLY A 318 -26.06 9.06 16.13
N ASN A 319 -26.35 8.71 14.87
CA ASN A 319 -27.68 8.83 14.29
C ASN A 319 -28.32 7.46 14.02
N LYS A 320 -29.46 7.19 14.67
CA LYS A 320 -30.25 5.97 14.42
C LYS A 320 -30.66 5.88 12.95
N VAL A 321 -30.55 4.67 12.39
CA VAL A 321 -30.90 4.44 11.00
C VAL A 321 -32.43 4.45 10.84
N LYS A 322 -32.91 5.24 9.87
CA LYS A 322 -34.35 5.49 9.65
C LYS A 322 -34.95 4.74 8.46
N SER A 323 -34.11 4.27 7.53
CA SER A 323 -34.56 3.68 6.27
C SER A 323 -33.69 2.51 5.84
N GLY A 324 -34.30 1.48 5.23
CA GLY A 324 -33.60 0.30 4.70
C GLY A 324 -32.65 0.57 3.53
N ARG A 325 -32.45 1.84 3.16
CA ARG A 325 -31.52 2.22 2.09
C ARG A 325 -30.09 1.95 2.54
N GLY A 326 -29.27 1.49 1.59
CA GLY A 326 -27.85 1.29 1.82
C GLY A 326 -27.15 2.61 2.20
N ILE A 327 -26.32 2.54 3.23
CA ILE A 327 -25.55 3.69 3.73
C ILE A 327 -24.10 3.52 3.28
N PRO A 328 -23.57 4.40 2.41
CA PRO A 328 -22.17 4.34 2.03
C PRO A 328 -21.28 4.69 3.23
N LEU A 329 -20.40 3.76 3.60
CA LEU A 329 -19.48 3.91 4.72
C LEU A 329 -18.25 4.70 4.27
N LYS A 330 -17.88 5.72 5.07
CA LYS A 330 -16.65 6.50 4.88
C LYS A 330 -15.68 6.24 6.02
N HIS A 331 -14.41 6.54 5.79
CA HIS A 331 -13.37 6.46 6.82
C HIS A 331 -13.83 7.10 8.14
N ASN A 332 -13.58 6.42 9.26
CA ASN A 332 -13.96 6.79 10.63
C ASN A 332 -15.46 6.78 10.91
N TYR A 333 -16.29 6.16 10.07
CA TYR A 333 -17.69 5.98 10.42
C TYR A 333 -17.81 5.02 11.61
N VAL A 334 -18.52 5.46 12.63
CA VAL A 334 -18.82 4.68 13.82
C VAL A 334 -20.13 3.95 13.59
N LEU A 335 -20.08 2.62 13.67
CA LEU A 335 -21.23 1.73 13.62
C LEU A 335 -21.54 1.27 15.04
N THR A 336 -22.76 1.52 15.51
CA THR A 336 -23.23 1.07 16.82
C THR A 336 -24.40 0.10 16.61
N PHE A 337 -24.32 -1.07 17.25
CA PHE A 337 -25.33 -2.12 17.19
C PHE A 337 -25.87 -2.40 18.59
N TYR A 338 -27.17 -2.21 18.79
CA TYR A 338 -27.82 -2.39 20.07
C TYR A 338 -28.36 -3.81 20.24
N GLN A 339 -28.26 -4.35 21.46
CA GLN A 339 -28.88 -5.63 21.81
C GLN A 339 -30.42 -5.49 21.88
N ILE A 340 -31.12 -6.59 21.60
CA ILE A 340 -32.59 -6.64 21.71
C ILE A 340 -32.98 -7.47 22.94
N LYS A 341 -33.78 -6.88 23.83
CA LYS A 341 -34.45 -7.56 24.96
C LYS A 341 -35.93 -7.82 24.62
N LYS A 342 -36.61 -8.61 25.45
CA LYS A 342 -38.04 -8.95 25.28
C LYS A 342 -38.95 -7.71 25.14
N ASP A 343 -38.56 -6.59 25.76
CA ASP A 343 -39.35 -5.33 25.79
C ASP A 343 -38.90 -4.29 24.74
N GLY A 344 -37.94 -4.62 23.87
CA GLY A 344 -37.44 -3.72 22.83
C GLY A 344 -35.92 -3.61 22.79
N ILE A 345 -35.43 -2.50 22.23
CA ILE A 345 -33.99 -2.26 22.07
C ILE A 345 -33.40 -1.86 23.42
N ASN A 346 -32.34 -2.55 23.83
CA ASN A 346 -31.60 -2.18 25.02
C ASN A 346 -30.53 -1.14 24.68
N GLU A 347 -30.82 0.13 24.93
CA GLU A 347 -29.90 1.23 24.61
C GLU A 347 -28.63 1.22 25.47
N GLU A 348 -28.66 0.54 26.63
CA GLU A 348 -27.51 0.43 27.54
C GLU A 348 -26.46 -0.57 27.05
N ASN A 349 -26.86 -1.62 26.32
CA ASN A 349 -25.95 -2.64 25.83
C ASN A 349 -25.79 -2.55 24.31
N TYR A 350 -24.62 -2.09 23.89
CA TYR A 350 -24.29 -1.95 22.48
C TYR A 350 -22.87 -2.41 22.16
N TYR A 351 -22.65 -2.72 20.89
CA TYR A 351 -21.36 -3.04 20.32
C TYR A 351 -21.00 -1.97 19.31
N ARG A 352 -19.75 -1.49 19.33
CA ARG A 352 -19.28 -0.44 18.45
C ARG A 352 -18.16 -0.92 17.56
N PHE A 353 -18.25 -0.57 16.28
CA PHE A 353 -17.15 -0.67 15.33
C PHE A 353 -16.80 0.70 14.75
N VAL A 354 -15.53 0.87 14.37
CA VAL A 354 -15.10 1.98 13.53
C VAL A 354 -14.69 1.43 12.17
N TYR A 355 -15.32 1.94 11.12
CA TYR A 355 -15.02 1.58 9.75
C TYR A 355 -13.84 2.37 9.19
N TYR A 356 -12.84 1.65 8.70
CA TYR A 356 -11.68 2.20 8.01
C TYR A 356 -11.72 1.76 6.54
N ASN A 357 -11.81 2.70 5.61
CA ASN A 357 -11.76 2.41 4.16
C ASN A 357 -10.31 2.30 3.61
N ARG A 358 -9.33 2.54 4.47
CA ARG A 358 -7.89 2.43 4.22
C ARG A 358 -7.27 2.06 5.55
N PHE A 359 -6.65 0.90 5.61
CA PHE A 359 -6.00 0.49 6.83
C PHE A 359 -4.69 1.27 7.01
N LEU A 360 -4.65 2.13 8.02
CA LEU A 360 -3.53 2.96 8.44
C LEU A 360 -3.04 2.43 9.80
N ASP A 361 -2.07 1.52 9.72
CA ASP A 361 -1.27 0.85 10.76
C ASP A 361 -1.94 -0.20 11.70
N PRO A 362 -1.22 -1.29 12.07
CA PRO A 362 -1.69 -2.34 12.99
C PRO A 362 -1.77 -1.89 14.46
N GLN A 363 -1.37 -0.66 14.77
CA GLN A 363 -1.47 -0.04 16.10
C GLN A 363 -1.76 1.45 15.91
N ALA A 364 -2.96 1.89 16.28
CA ALA A 364 -3.25 3.32 16.38
C ALA A 364 -2.35 3.98 17.42
#